data_AF-A0A6N2UH11-F1
#
_entry.id   AF-A0A6N2UH11-F1
#
_cell.length_a   1.000
_cell.length_b   1.000
_cell.length_c   1.000
_cell.angle_alpha   90.00
_cell.angle_beta   90.00
_cell.angle_gamma   90.00
#
_symmetry.space_group_name_H-M   'P 1'
#
loop_
_entity.id
_entity.type
_entity.pdbx_description
1 polymer ?
#
loop_
_entity_poly.entity_id
_entity_poly.type
_entity_poly.pdbx_seq_one_letter_code
_entity_poly.pdbx_strand_id
1 'polypeptide(L)'
;MKLGQKAMEALKSEVTGFLNEGDELVVAGSIALMGTALIVQKEKEFLKQFFSEGFLWDAERGNQLYSAYETEALTDVLRDACWEEISETWISRIKETPVWKELKGMGAKALYPLNSGGILAGIWKMAEVSDVGLHVDLRKIPVRQETIEICERFDLNPYKLFSGGSLLIGTRKGEAMVRFFQEKGIPSAIVGSVDKGNDRLLYSKGITRYLERPSQDELTRFSWGEKWKSSGRQPGRKEETKEC
;
A
#
# COMPACT_ATOMS: atom_id res chain seq x y z
N MET A 1 -16.83 13.10 9.36
CA MET A 1 -16.56 12.94 10.81
C MET A 1 -15.05 12.78 11.01
N LYS A 2 -14.39 13.69 11.74
CA LYS A 2 -12.92 13.62 11.93
C LYS A 2 -12.51 12.44 12.80
N LEU A 3 -11.31 11.93 12.58
CA LEU A 3 -10.69 10.91 13.43
C LEU A 3 -10.63 11.34 14.90
N GLY A 4 -10.84 10.41 15.83
CA GLY A 4 -10.57 10.63 17.25
C GLY A 4 -9.08 10.79 17.52
N GLN A 5 -8.71 11.49 18.60
CA GLN A 5 -7.32 11.86 18.89
C GLN A 5 -6.35 10.67 18.90
N LYS A 6 -6.65 9.59 19.65
CA LYS A 6 -5.80 8.39 19.71
C LYS A 6 -5.59 7.73 18.35
N ALA A 7 -6.63 7.70 17.52
CA ALA A 7 -6.55 7.10 16.19
C ALA A 7 -5.74 7.97 15.23
N MET A 8 -5.80 9.30 15.36
CA MET A 8 -4.96 10.23 14.62
C MET A 8 -3.48 10.14 15.05
N GLU A 9 -3.19 10.00 16.34
CA GLU A 9 -1.82 9.82 16.86
C GLU A 9 -1.19 8.52 16.34
N ALA A 10 -1.93 7.41 16.38
CA ALA A 10 -1.50 6.15 15.77
C ALA A 10 -1.26 6.29 14.27
N LEU A 11 -2.13 7.01 13.55
CA LEU A 11 -1.96 7.20 12.12
C LEU A 11 -0.72 8.05 11.76
N LYS A 12 -0.44 9.07 12.58
CA LYS A 12 0.75 9.93 12.44
C LYS A 12 2.07 9.21 12.73
N SER A 13 2.05 8.10 13.47
CA SER A 13 3.26 7.29 13.65
C SER A 13 3.59 6.50 12.38
N GLU A 14 2.57 6.19 11.55
CA GLU A 14 2.74 5.44 10.32
C GLU A 14 3.23 6.28 9.12
N VAL A 15 2.67 7.48 8.95
CA VAL A 15 3.05 8.39 7.86
C VAL A 15 4.19 9.28 8.33
N THR A 16 5.27 9.36 7.56
CA THR A 16 6.30 10.36 7.85
C THR A 16 6.08 11.64 7.08
N GLY A 17 6.22 12.78 7.77
CA GLY A 17 6.02 14.10 7.18
C GLY A 17 4.56 14.38 6.80
N PHE A 18 4.36 15.39 5.96
CA PHE A 18 3.06 15.85 5.53
C PHE A 18 3.10 16.20 4.04
N LEU A 19 1.99 15.96 3.36
CA LEU A 19 1.71 16.43 2.01
C LEU A 19 1.33 17.91 2.05
N ASN A 20 1.75 18.66 1.04
CA ASN A 20 1.35 20.04 0.82
C ASN A 20 0.74 20.17 -0.57
N GLU A 21 -0.06 21.21 -0.77
CA GLU A 21 -0.55 21.57 -2.09
C GLU A 21 0.60 21.67 -3.11
N GLY A 22 0.36 21.08 -4.28
CA GLY A 22 1.32 21.02 -5.38
C GLY A 22 2.39 19.94 -5.22
N ASP A 23 2.36 19.15 -4.15
CA ASP A 23 3.14 17.91 -4.08
C ASP A 23 2.52 16.88 -5.05
N GLU A 24 3.38 16.18 -5.77
CA GLU A 24 3.05 15.02 -6.58
C GLU A 24 3.08 13.75 -5.73
N LEU A 25 2.23 12.79 -6.07
CA LEU A 25 2.21 11.45 -5.48
C LEU A 25 2.93 10.49 -6.40
N VAL A 26 4.02 9.91 -5.93
CA VAL A 26 4.77 8.86 -6.62
C VAL A 26 4.54 7.54 -5.93
N VAL A 27 4.21 6.51 -6.71
CA VAL A 27 4.25 5.12 -6.26
C VAL A 27 5.52 4.49 -6.79
N ALA A 28 6.28 3.85 -5.91
CA ALA A 28 7.46 3.08 -6.25
C ALA A 28 7.30 1.63 -5.78
N GLY A 29 7.70 0.70 -6.64
CA GLY A 29 7.36 -0.70 -6.54
C GLY A 29 5.99 -1.00 -7.13
N SER A 30 5.79 -2.23 -7.60
CA SER A 30 4.44 -2.67 -7.99
C SER A 30 3.62 -2.96 -6.74
N ILE A 31 2.38 -2.48 -6.70
CA ILE A 31 1.50 -2.70 -5.56
C ILE A 31 1.14 -4.20 -5.44
N ALA A 32 0.62 -4.57 -4.26
CA ALA A 32 0.06 -5.89 -4.00
C ALA A 32 1.01 -7.11 -4.18
N LEU A 33 2.31 -6.90 -4.36
CA LEU A 33 3.29 -7.99 -4.58
C LEU A 33 3.31 -9.00 -3.44
N MET A 34 3.45 -8.55 -2.18
CA MET A 34 3.48 -9.46 -1.04
C MET A 34 2.12 -10.14 -0.80
N GLY A 35 1.00 -9.44 -0.98
CA GLY A 35 -0.33 -10.04 -0.89
C GLY A 35 -0.53 -11.13 -1.96
N THR A 36 -0.08 -10.87 -3.19
CA THR A 36 -0.08 -11.85 -4.29
C THR A 36 0.74 -13.07 -3.94
N ALA A 37 1.98 -12.88 -3.46
CA ALA A 37 2.85 -13.98 -3.07
C ALA A 37 2.25 -14.85 -1.95
N LEU A 38 1.61 -14.23 -0.95
CA LEU A 38 0.91 -14.96 0.11
C LEU A 38 -0.24 -15.80 -0.43
N ILE A 39 -1.04 -15.26 -1.35
CA ILE A 39 -2.13 -16.00 -2.00
C ILE A 39 -1.56 -17.19 -2.77
N VAL A 40 -0.49 -16.99 -3.56
CA VAL A 40 0.15 -18.09 -4.31
C VAL A 40 0.65 -19.19 -3.38
N GLN A 41 1.25 -18.82 -2.24
CA GLN A 41 1.76 -19.78 -1.27
C GLN A 41 0.64 -20.58 -0.59
N LYS A 42 -0.46 -19.94 -0.24
CA LYS A 42 -1.56 -20.54 0.53
C LYS A 42 -2.57 -21.27 -0.34
N GLU A 43 -2.80 -20.80 -1.56
CA GLU A 43 -3.82 -21.31 -2.49
C GLU A 43 -3.20 -22.00 -3.72
N LYS A 44 -1.96 -22.47 -3.60
CA LYS A 44 -1.17 -23.01 -4.73
C LYS A 44 -1.89 -24.12 -5.49
N GLU A 45 -2.49 -25.07 -4.79
CA GLU A 45 -3.14 -26.23 -5.40
C GLU A 45 -4.42 -25.85 -6.16
N PHE A 46 -5.13 -24.82 -5.72
CA PHE A 46 -6.24 -24.25 -6.48
C PHE A 46 -5.73 -23.53 -7.74
N LEU A 47 -4.70 -22.69 -7.58
CA LEU A 47 -4.16 -21.86 -8.66
C LEU A 47 -3.50 -22.67 -9.79
N LYS A 48 -2.91 -23.84 -9.49
CA LYS A 48 -2.36 -24.77 -10.49
C LYS A 48 -3.39 -25.28 -11.51
N GLN A 49 -4.69 -25.15 -11.22
CA GLN A 49 -5.74 -25.50 -12.18
C GLN A 49 -5.87 -24.48 -13.32
N PHE A 50 -5.29 -23.27 -13.16
CA PHE A 50 -5.43 -22.16 -14.10
C PHE A 50 -4.10 -21.67 -14.67
N PHE A 51 -3.01 -21.80 -13.90
CA PHE A 51 -1.71 -21.21 -14.23
C PHE A 51 -0.59 -22.24 -14.24
N SER A 52 0.41 -22.00 -15.09
CA SER A 52 1.63 -22.82 -15.13
C SER A 52 2.48 -22.63 -13.88
N GLU A 53 3.35 -23.60 -13.58
CA GLU A 53 4.28 -23.46 -12.46
C GLU A 53 5.22 -22.26 -12.60
N GLY A 54 5.65 -21.94 -13.83
CA GLY A 54 6.49 -20.77 -14.11
C GLY A 54 5.77 -19.46 -13.75
N PHE A 55 4.50 -19.33 -14.15
CA PHE A 55 3.70 -18.15 -13.81
C PHE A 55 3.53 -18.00 -12.29
N LEU A 56 3.22 -19.09 -11.58
CA LEU A 56 3.10 -19.06 -10.12
C LEU A 56 4.44 -18.76 -9.44
N TRP A 57 5.55 -19.25 -10.00
CA TRP A 57 6.90 -18.96 -9.53
C TRP A 57 7.22 -17.46 -9.63
N ASP A 58 6.87 -16.83 -10.76
CA ASP A 58 7.04 -15.39 -10.98
C ASP A 58 6.16 -14.57 -10.03
N ALA A 59 4.90 -14.96 -9.88
CA ALA A 59 3.94 -14.30 -9.00
C ALA A 59 4.36 -14.35 -7.52
N GLU A 60 4.90 -15.49 -7.07
CA GLU A 60 5.40 -15.68 -5.70
C GLU A 60 6.64 -14.82 -5.42
N ARG A 61 7.52 -14.65 -6.43
CA ARG A 61 8.80 -13.94 -6.29
C ARG A 61 8.78 -12.50 -6.77
N GLY A 62 7.65 -11.98 -7.25
CA GLY A 62 7.54 -10.62 -7.75
C GLY A 62 8.05 -9.55 -6.76
N ASN A 63 7.93 -9.78 -5.45
CA ASN A 63 8.46 -8.86 -4.44
C ASN A 63 10.00 -8.73 -4.47
N GLN A 64 10.75 -9.75 -4.92
CA GLN A 64 12.21 -9.70 -4.97
C GLN A 64 12.70 -8.81 -6.11
N LEU A 65 11.89 -8.69 -7.17
CA LEU A 65 12.27 -7.99 -8.40
C LEU A 65 11.65 -6.60 -8.50
N TYR A 66 10.45 -6.41 -7.95
CA TYR A 66 9.63 -5.23 -8.20
C TYR A 66 9.27 -4.43 -6.95
N SER A 67 9.94 -4.68 -5.81
CA SER A 67 9.80 -3.87 -4.59
C SER A 67 10.71 -2.64 -4.59
N ALA A 68 10.28 -1.59 -3.91
CA ALA A 68 11.03 -0.35 -3.71
C ALA A 68 12.11 -0.43 -2.63
N TYR A 69 12.14 -1.50 -1.83
CA TYR A 69 13.10 -1.72 -0.76
C TYR A 69 13.30 -3.23 -0.53
N GLU A 70 14.44 -3.60 0.03
CA GLU A 70 14.76 -4.99 0.35
C GLU A 70 13.74 -5.58 1.33
N THR A 71 13.19 -6.74 0.97
CA THR A 71 12.19 -7.44 1.77
C THR A 71 12.73 -8.65 2.51
N GLU A 72 14.02 -8.98 2.37
CA GLU A 72 14.63 -10.13 3.06
C GLU A 72 14.53 -10.01 4.58
N ALA A 73 14.72 -8.81 5.12
CA ALA A 73 14.49 -8.49 6.54
C ALA A 73 13.00 -8.57 6.98
N LEU A 74 12.09 -8.78 6.04
CA LEU A 74 10.64 -8.72 6.20
C LEU A 74 9.94 -10.05 5.90
N THR A 75 10.63 -10.98 5.22
CA THR A 75 10.18 -12.36 5.01
C THR A 75 9.99 -13.13 6.32
N ASP A 76 10.85 -12.91 7.31
CA ASP A 76 10.71 -13.51 8.65
C ASP A 76 9.49 -12.94 9.40
N VAL A 77 9.20 -11.65 9.20
CA VAL A 77 8.03 -10.98 9.78
C VAL A 77 6.73 -11.50 9.15
N LEU A 78 6.69 -11.72 7.84
CA LEU A 78 5.52 -12.31 7.17
C LEU A 78 5.29 -13.79 7.54
N ARG A 79 6.35 -14.52 7.91
CA ARG A 79 6.28 -15.93 8.30
C ARG A 79 5.61 -16.12 9.67
N ASP A 80 5.95 -15.28 10.66
CA ASP A 80 5.57 -15.54 12.07
C ASP A 80 4.66 -14.48 12.73
N ALA A 81 4.42 -13.31 12.13
CA ALA A 81 3.86 -12.19 12.92
C ALA A 81 2.32 -12.05 12.91
N CYS A 82 1.82 -11.68 14.10
CA CYS A 82 0.50 -11.10 14.36
C CYS A 82 0.52 -9.62 13.93
N TRP A 83 -0.52 -9.17 13.21
CA TRP A 83 -0.57 -7.89 12.49
C TRP A 83 -0.27 -6.63 13.34
N GLU A 84 -0.58 -6.67 14.63
CA GLU A 84 -0.49 -5.49 15.52
C GLU A 84 0.95 -5.16 15.93
N GLU A 85 1.80 -6.18 16.16
CA GLU A 85 3.22 -6.00 16.50
C GLU A 85 4.07 -5.52 15.32
N ILE A 86 3.57 -5.72 14.10
CA ILE A 86 4.25 -5.33 12.85
C ILE A 86 4.20 -3.82 12.66
N SER A 87 3.09 -3.13 12.98
CA SER A 87 2.89 -1.74 12.51
C SER A 87 3.94 -0.71 12.98
N GLU A 88 4.27 -0.65 14.27
CA GLU A 88 5.22 0.34 14.81
C GLU A 88 6.69 -0.06 14.58
N THR A 89 6.99 -1.35 14.68
CA THR A 89 8.35 -1.89 14.47
C THR A 89 8.74 -1.88 12.99
N TRP A 90 7.77 -2.04 12.08
CA TRP A 90 8.00 -2.04 10.64
C TRP A 90 8.40 -0.67 10.12
N ILE A 91 7.66 0.36 10.50
CA ILE A 91 7.87 1.71 9.96
C ILE A 91 9.14 2.32 10.52
N SER A 92 9.48 2.03 11.78
CA SER A 92 10.79 2.38 12.34
C SER A 92 11.95 1.68 11.61
N ARG A 93 11.84 0.38 11.31
CA ARG A 93 12.84 -0.33 10.51
C ARG A 93 12.99 0.22 9.11
N ILE A 94 11.89 0.53 8.43
CA ILE A 94 11.95 1.08 7.07
C ILE A 94 12.61 2.45 7.05
N LYS A 95 12.39 3.29 8.07
CA LYS A 95 13.09 4.59 8.20
C LYS A 95 14.61 4.45 8.23
N GLU A 96 15.12 3.31 8.70
CA GLU A 96 16.56 3.06 8.76
C GLU A 96 17.16 2.55 7.45
N THR A 97 16.33 2.13 6.49
CA THR A 97 16.81 1.61 5.19
C THR A 97 17.54 2.69 4.39
N PRO A 98 18.58 2.31 3.59
CA PRO A 98 19.31 3.26 2.76
C PRO A 98 18.41 4.01 1.78
N VAL A 99 17.47 3.31 1.14
CA VAL A 99 16.53 3.91 0.19
C VAL A 99 15.69 4.99 0.85
N TRP A 100 15.22 4.79 2.08
CA TRP A 100 14.44 5.79 2.79
C TRP A 100 15.22 7.09 3.01
N LYS A 101 16.46 6.98 3.48
CA LYS A 101 17.36 8.13 3.71
C LYS A 101 17.67 8.85 2.41
N GLU A 102 17.88 8.11 1.33
CA GLU A 102 18.12 8.63 -0.01
C GLU A 102 16.92 9.43 -0.53
N LEU A 103 15.70 8.89 -0.41
CA LEU A 103 14.47 9.58 -0.80
C LEU A 103 14.27 10.89 -0.02
N LYS A 104 14.57 10.89 1.28
CA LYS A 104 14.54 12.13 2.09
C LYS A 104 15.54 13.16 1.56
N GLY A 105 16.78 12.75 1.27
CA GLY A 105 17.81 13.63 0.71
C GLY A 105 17.45 14.21 -0.66
N MET A 106 16.77 13.42 -1.50
CA MET A 106 16.28 13.86 -2.82
C MET A 106 15.11 14.85 -2.75
N GLY A 107 14.40 14.92 -1.61
CA GLY A 107 13.35 15.91 -1.35
C GLY A 107 11.97 15.35 -1.05
N ALA A 108 11.84 14.06 -0.71
CA ALA A 108 10.57 13.50 -0.26
C ALA A 108 10.05 14.23 1.00
N LYS A 109 8.84 14.78 0.88
CA LYS A 109 8.13 15.50 1.94
C LYS A 109 7.35 14.56 2.84
N ALA A 110 6.69 13.58 2.22
CA ALA A 110 6.01 12.54 2.94
C ALA A 110 6.36 11.15 2.36
N LEU A 111 6.50 10.16 3.22
CA LEU A 111 6.78 8.78 2.85
C LEU A 111 5.88 7.85 3.66
N TYR A 112 5.27 6.90 2.97
CA TYR A 112 4.43 5.86 3.56
C TYR A 112 4.74 4.49 2.94
N PRO A 113 5.26 3.53 3.72
CA PRO A 113 5.35 2.15 3.28
C PRO A 113 3.96 1.55 3.13
N LEU A 114 3.63 1.12 1.91
CA LEU A 114 2.34 0.50 1.65
C LEU A 114 2.23 -0.83 2.41
N ASN A 115 1.04 -1.07 2.93
CA ASN A 115 0.78 -2.19 3.82
C ASN A 115 -0.65 -2.72 3.61
N SER A 116 -1.35 -3.10 4.69
CA SER A 116 -2.70 -3.66 4.64
C SER A 116 -3.73 -2.63 4.19
N GLY A 117 -4.73 -3.10 3.45
CA GLY A 117 -5.70 -2.27 2.75
C GLY A 117 -5.14 -1.65 1.46
N GLY A 118 -3.90 -2.00 1.11
CA GLY A 118 -3.26 -1.65 -0.14
C GLY A 118 -3.01 -0.17 -0.36
N ILE A 119 -2.85 0.20 -1.64
CA ILE A 119 -2.56 1.58 -2.05
C ILE A 119 -3.71 2.54 -1.73
N LEU A 120 -4.97 2.11 -1.80
CA LEU A 120 -6.10 3.00 -1.48
C LEU A 120 -6.09 3.41 -0.01
N ALA A 121 -5.78 2.47 0.89
CA ALA A 121 -5.59 2.79 2.30
C ALA A 121 -4.42 3.77 2.48
N GLY A 122 -3.28 3.52 1.84
CA GLY A 122 -2.11 4.41 1.90
C GLY A 122 -2.39 5.84 1.46
N ILE A 123 -3.04 6.02 0.30
CA ILE A 123 -3.43 7.34 -0.21
C ILE A 123 -4.35 8.04 0.78
N TRP A 124 -5.36 7.35 1.29
CA TRP A 124 -6.32 7.94 2.23
C TRP A 124 -5.62 8.37 3.52
N LYS A 125 -4.75 7.51 4.05
CA LYS A 125 -3.99 7.74 5.29
C LYS A 125 -3.07 8.95 5.18
N MET A 126 -2.31 9.06 4.09
CA MET A 126 -1.44 10.23 3.86
C MET A 126 -2.24 11.53 3.72
N ALA A 127 -3.38 11.49 3.03
CA ALA A 127 -4.26 12.64 2.90
C ALA A 127 -4.87 13.07 4.23
N GLU A 128 -5.28 12.08 5.04
CA GLU A 128 -5.88 12.31 6.36
C GLU A 128 -4.88 12.91 7.35
N VAL A 129 -3.66 12.40 7.41
CA VAL A 129 -2.59 12.95 8.27
C VAL A 129 -2.23 14.38 7.89
N SER A 130 -2.32 14.70 6.59
CA SER A 130 -1.93 15.99 6.04
C SER A 130 -3.08 17.01 5.97
N ASP A 131 -4.32 16.59 6.23
CA ASP A 131 -5.54 17.41 6.08
C ASP A 131 -5.65 18.06 4.69
N VAL A 132 -5.42 17.26 3.64
CA VAL A 132 -5.43 17.72 2.23
C VAL A 132 -6.43 16.95 1.35
N GLY A 133 -6.73 17.56 0.21
CA GLY A 133 -7.36 16.94 -0.95
C GLY A 133 -6.29 16.40 -1.90
N LEU A 134 -6.70 15.52 -2.80
CA LEU A 134 -5.83 14.96 -3.83
C LEU A 134 -6.64 14.38 -4.98
N HIS A 135 -5.96 14.17 -6.11
CA HIS A 135 -6.45 13.34 -7.19
C HIS A 135 -5.43 12.28 -7.60
N VAL A 136 -5.90 11.09 -7.93
CA VAL A 136 -5.07 9.96 -8.37
C VAL A 136 -5.66 9.29 -9.60
N ASP A 137 -4.86 9.06 -10.64
CA ASP A 137 -5.21 8.22 -11.78
C ASP A 137 -4.78 6.78 -11.51
N LEU A 138 -5.76 5.92 -11.26
CA LEU A 138 -5.52 4.52 -10.91
C LEU A 138 -4.77 3.77 -12.01
N ARG A 139 -4.94 4.19 -13.28
CA ARG A 139 -4.29 3.53 -14.43
C ARG A 139 -2.78 3.72 -14.47
N LYS A 140 -2.26 4.70 -13.73
CA LYS A 140 -0.82 4.96 -13.63
C LYS A 140 -0.15 4.13 -12.53
N ILE A 141 -0.92 3.57 -11.60
CA ILE A 141 -0.37 2.81 -10.49
C ILE A 141 0.29 1.53 -11.05
N PRO A 142 1.57 1.27 -10.75
CA PRO A 142 2.24 0.05 -11.22
C PRO A 142 1.61 -1.19 -10.57
N VAL A 143 1.04 -2.08 -11.40
CA VAL A 143 0.52 -3.39 -10.99
C VAL A 143 1.07 -4.45 -11.94
N ARG A 144 1.45 -5.61 -11.40
CA ARG A 144 1.94 -6.74 -12.18
C ARG A 144 0.79 -7.52 -12.81
N GLN A 145 1.00 -8.07 -14.01
CA GLN A 145 -0.01 -8.90 -14.66
C GLN A 145 -0.34 -10.12 -13.79
N GLU A 146 0.68 -10.70 -13.17
CA GLU A 146 0.56 -11.82 -12.25
C GLU A 146 -0.41 -11.52 -11.10
N THR A 147 -0.32 -10.32 -10.53
CA THR A 147 -1.24 -9.84 -9.50
C THR A 147 -2.67 -9.69 -10.03
N ILE A 148 -2.85 -9.15 -11.24
CA ILE A 148 -4.19 -8.99 -11.83
C ILE A 148 -4.87 -10.35 -12.01
N GLU A 149 -4.21 -11.27 -12.69
CA GLU A 149 -4.74 -12.61 -12.99
C GLU A 149 -5.06 -13.41 -11.72
N ILE A 150 -4.19 -13.34 -10.71
CA ILE A 150 -4.43 -14.01 -9.42
C ILE A 150 -5.61 -13.37 -8.70
N CYS A 151 -5.69 -12.04 -8.64
CA CYS A 151 -6.81 -11.35 -8.01
C CYS A 151 -8.13 -11.71 -8.70
N GLU A 152 -8.17 -11.81 -10.02
CA GLU A 152 -9.35 -12.18 -10.79
C GLU A 152 -9.88 -13.58 -10.44
N ARG A 153 -9.01 -14.56 -10.14
CA ARG A 153 -9.44 -15.91 -9.73
C ARG A 153 -10.24 -15.93 -8.43
N PHE A 154 -10.08 -14.91 -7.59
CA PHE A 154 -10.70 -14.79 -6.27
C PHE A 154 -11.61 -13.56 -6.16
N ASP A 155 -11.85 -12.85 -7.26
CA ASP A 155 -12.64 -11.60 -7.30
C ASP A 155 -12.10 -10.53 -6.34
N LEU A 156 -10.78 -10.44 -6.17
CA LEU A 156 -10.13 -9.48 -5.28
C LEU A 156 -9.82 -8.16 -5.98
N ASN A 157 -9.80 -7.08 -5.20
CA ASN A 157 -9.35 -5.78 -5.68
C ASN A 157 -7.83 -5.60 -5.45
N PRO A 158 -6.99 -5.54 -6.49
CA PRO A 158 -5.55 -5.40 -6.33
C PRO A 158 -5.15 -4.09 -5.63
N TYR A 159 -5.98 -3.03 -5.71
CA TYR A 159 -5.72 -1.75 -5.06
C TYR A 159 -5.97 -1.76 -3.54
N LYS A 160 -6.66 -2.79 -3.04
CA LYS A 160 -6.96 -3.01 -1.61
C LYS A 160 -6.15 -4.16 -1.01
N LEU A 161 -5.40 -4.88 -1.83
CA LEU A 161 -4.60 -6.03 -1.43
C LEU A 161 -3.28 -5.58 -0.79
N PHE A 162 -2.84 -6.33 0.24
CA PHE A 162 -1.61 -6.08 0.97
C PHE A 162 -0.42 -5.75 0.04
N SER A 163 0.05 -4.51 0.14
CA SER A 163 1.00 -3.90 -0.79
C SER A 163 2.40 -3.70 -0.21
N GLY A 164 2.80 -4.56 0.74
CA GLY A 164 4.15 -4.57 1.28
C GLY A 164 5.21 -4.69 0.16
N GLY A 165 6.32 -3.99 0.34
CA GLY A 165 7.38 -3.86 -0.66
C GLY A 165 7.23 -2.61 -1.55
N SER A 166 6.12 -1.89 -1.49
CA SER A 166 5.92 -0.64 -2.23
C SER A 166 5.90 0.60 -1.34
N LEU A 167 6.24 1.75 -1.92
CA LEU A 167 6.24 3.06 -1.24
C LEU A 167 5.28 4.02 -1.92
N LEU A 168 4.56 4.79 -1.11
CA LEU A 168 3.87 6.00 -1.54
C LEU A 168 4.64 7.22 -1.04
N ILE A 169 4.91 8.14 -1.97
CA ILE A 169 5.87 9.24 -1.78
C ILE A 169 5.19 10.56 -2.18
N GLY A 170 5.21 11.54 -1.29
CA GLY A 170 4.85 12.92 -1.58
C GLY A 170 6.08 13.77 -1.86
N THR A 171 6.15 14.42 -3.02
CA THR A 171 7.33 15.22 -3.43
C THR A 171 6.97 16.25 -4.48
N ARG A 172 7.74 17.34 -4.60
CA ARG A 172 7.67 18.27 -5.75
C ARG A 172 8.61 17.91 -6.90
N LYS A 173 9.32 16.78 -6.77
CA LYS A 173 10.31 16.30 -7.72
C LYS A 173 9.93 14.89 -8.19
N GLY A 174 8.68 14.70 -8.59
CA GLY A 174 8.14 13.38 -8.92
C GLY A 174 8.94 12.70 -10.03
N GLU A 175 9.28 13.44 -11.08
CA GLU A 175 10.09 12.88 -12.18
C GLU A 175 11.46 12.39 -11.73
N ALA A 176 12.14 13.14 -10.85
CA ALA A 176 13.44 12.74 -10.32
C ALA A 176 13.33 11.46 -9.49
N MET A 177 12.26 11.31 -8.71
CA MET A 177 12.00 10.07 -7.97
C MET A 177 11.69 8.89 -8.89
N VAL A 178 10.87 9.10 -9.91
CA VAL A 178 10.56 8.05 -10.87
C VAL A 178 11.84 7.57 -11.58
N ARG A 179 12.68 8.49 -12.06
CA ARG A 179 13.96 8.14 -12.70
C ARG A 179 14.85 7.32 -11.77
N PHE A 180 14.98 7.75 -10.52
CA PHE A 180 15.77 7.05 -9.51
C PHE A 180 15.38 5.59 -9.31
N PHE A 181 14.07 5.28 -9.26
CA PHE A 181 13.62 3.89 -9.16
C PHE A 181 13.77 3.14 -10.48
N GLN A 182 13.49 3.79 -11.62
CA GLN A 182 13.62 3.17 -12.94
C GLN A 182 15.07 2.77 -13.26
N GLU A 183 16.06 3.58 -12.86
CA GLU A 183 17.49 3.25 -13.00
C GLU A 183 17.89 1.99 -12.21
N LYS A 184 17.14 1.67 -11.15
CA LYS A 184 17.28 0.45 -10.34
C LYS A 184 16.41 -0.71 -10.85
N GLY A 185 15.72 -0.54 -11.98
CA GLY A 185 14.79 -1.54 -12.54
C GLY A 185 13.46 -1.65 -11.79
N ILE A 186 13.17 -0.72 -10.87
CA ILE A 186 11.98 -0.75 -10.03
C ILE A 186 10.83 0.03 -10.71
N PRO A 187 9.66 -0.59 -10.92
CA PRO A 187 8.50 0.10 -11.48
C PRO A 187 8.10 1.28 -10.60
N SER A 188 7.90 2.44 -11.21
CA SER A 188 7.44 3.64 -10.50
C SER A 188 6.72 4.60 -11.43
N ALA A 189 5.82 5.40 -10.86
CA ALA A 189 5.06 6.40 -11.60
C ALA A 189 4.59 7.54 -10.70
N ILE A 190 4.47 8.74 -11.26
CA ILE A 190 3.64 9.80 -10.69
C ILE A 190 2.18 9.41 -10.94
N VAL A 191 1.44 9.13 -9.88
CA VAL A 191 0.07 8.63 -9.95
C VAL A 191 -0.97 9.73 -9.72
N GLY A 192 -0.57 10.88 -9.19
CA GLY A 192 -1.49 11.96 -8.83
C GLY A 192 -0.79 13.17 -8.26
N SER A 193 -1.58 14.13 -7.77
CA SER A 193 -1.07 15.29 -7.03
C SER A 193 -2.03 15.73 -5.94
N VAL A 194 -1.49 16.57 -5.05
CA VAL A 194 -2.17 17.10 -3.87
C VAL A 194 -2.80 18.44 -4.20
N ASP A 195 -4.08 18.58 -3.89
CA ASP A 195 -4.89 19.76 -4.15
C ASP A 195 -5.24 20.50 -2.84
N LYS A 196 -5.77 21.72 -2.97
CA LYS A 196 -6.41 22.41 -1.84
C LYS A 196 -7.69 21.70 -1.41
N GLY A 197 -8.10 21.93 -0.16
CA GLY A 197 -9.36 21.43 0.38
C GLY A 197 -9.23 20.00 0.90
N ASN A 198 -10.32 19.22 0.82
CA ASN A 198 -10.41 17.87 1.39
C ASN A 198 -10.99 16.82 0.43
N ASP A 199 -11.25 17.20 -0.83
CA ASP A 199 -11.73 16.26 -1.85
C ASP A 199 -10.62 15.28 -2.22
N ARG A 200 -10.93 13.99 -2.15
CA ARG A 200 -9.99 12.91 -2.49
C ARG A 200 -10.59 12.12 -3.63
N LEU A 201 -10.07 12.32 -4.84
CA LEU A 201 -10.68 11.83 -6.08
C LEU A 201 -9.82 10.75 -6.73
N LEU A 202 -10.47 9.68 -7.21
CA LEU A 202 -9.86 8.62 -7.98
C LEU A 202 -10.41 8.64 -9.40
N TYR A 203 -9.52 8.55 -10.37
CA TYR A 203 -9.84 8.56 -11.80
C TYR A 203 -9.49 7.21 -12.43
N SER A 204 -10.39 6.67 -13.23
CA SER A 204 -10.11 5.52 -14.08
C SER A 204 -11.08 5.49 -15.27
N LYS A 205 -10.56 5.36 -16.49
CA LYS A 205 -11.35 5.23 -17.74
C LYS A 205 -12.50 6.26 -17.87
N GLY A 206 -12.24 7.52 -17.51
CA GLY A 206 -13.24 8.60 -17.59
C GLY A 206 -14.26 8.63 -16.45
N ILE A 207 -14.16 7.72 -15.48
CA ILE A 207 -14.97 7.72 -14.26
C ILE A 207 -14.17 8.37 -13.15
N THR A 208 -14.81 9.32 -12.47
CA THR A 208 -14.31 9.95 -11.24
C THR A 208 -15.15 9.49 -10.07
N ARG A 209 -14.50 9.08 -8.98
CA ARG A 209 -15.17 8.73 -7.73
C ARG A 209 -14.40 9.26 -6.54
N TYR A 210 -15.07 9.36 -5.39
CA TYR A 210 -14.40 9.68 -4.14
C TYR A 210 -13.61 8.48 -3.62
N LEU A 211 -12.45 8.76 -3.03
CA LEU A 211 -11.69 7.81 -2.23
C LEU A 211 -12.42 7.58 -0.92
N GLU A 212 -12.86 6.34 -0.72
CA GLU A 212 -13.52 5.92 0.51
C GLU A 212 -12.52 5.76 1.65
N ARG A 213 -13.05 5.67 2.88
CA ARG A 213 -12.24 5.30 4.03
C ARG A 213 -11.65 3.90 3.85
N PRO A 214 -10.47 3.62 4.42
CA PRO A 214 -9.85 2.30 4.35
C PRO A 214 -10.82 1.22 4.84
N SER A 215 -11.07 0.22 3.99
CA SER A 215 -11.76 -1.01 4.35
C SER A 215 -10.77 -2.06 4.85
N GLN A 216 -11.26 -3.27 5.15
CA GLN A 216 -10.38 -4.42 5.38
C GLN A 216 -9.55 -4.74 4.13
N ASP A 217 -8.40 -5.37 4.35
CA ASP A 217 -7.58 -5.94 3.28
C ASP A 217 -8.31 -7.08 2.57
N GLU A 218 -8.06 -7.24 1.27
CA GLU A 218 -8.59 -8.36 0.48
C GLU A 218 -8.14 -9.73 1.03
N LEU A 219 -6.98 -9.80 1.69
CA LEU A 219 -6.53 -11.03 2.37
C LEU A 219 -7.53 -11.55 3.42
N THR A 220 -8.38 -10.68 3.98
CA THR A 220 -9.40 -11.10 4.97
C THR A 220 -10.51 -11.97 4.39
N ARG A 221 -10.62 -12.08 3.06
CA ARG A 221 -11.59 -12.95 2.37
C ARG A 221 -11.20 -14.43 2.43
N PHE A 222 -9.96 -14.74 2.79
CA PHE A 222 -9.50 -16.12 2.96
C PHE A 222 -9.70 -16.60 4.39
N SER A 223 -9.89 -17.92 4.56
CA SER A 223 -10.04 -18.56 5.88
C SER A 223 -8.81 -18.37 6.77
N TRP A 224 -7.61 -18.31 6.19
CA TRP A 224 -6.35 -18.00 6.88
C TRP A 224 -6.09 -16.50 7.05
N GLY A 225 -6.97 -15.66 6.50
CA GLY A 225 -6.87 -14.22 6.44
C GLY A 225 -7.28 -13.49 7.71
N GLU A 226 -7.78 -14.20 8.74
CA GLU A 226 -8.37 -13.56 9.91
C GLU A 226 -7.41 -12.64 10.67
N LYS A 227 -6.12 -12.98 10.69
CA LYS A 227 -5.06 -12.16 11.28
C LYS A 227 -4.86 -10.80 10.60
N TRP A 228 -5.38 -10.62 9.38
CA TRP A 228 -5.35 -9.36 8.62
C TRP A 228 -6.56 -8.48 8.90
N LYS A 229 -7.54 -8.97 9.68
CA LYS A 229 -8.64 -8.14 10.16
C LYS A 229 -8.02 -7.04 11.02
N SER A 230 -8.17 -5.78 10.62
CA SER A 230 -7.84 -4.67 11.50
C SER A 230 -8.61 -4.84 12.81
N SER A 231 -8.02 -4.54 13.97
CA SER A 231 -8.64 -4.65 15.30
C SER A 231 -9.80 -3.67 15.58
N GLY A 232 -10.60 -3.35 14.57
CA GLY A 232 -11.76 -2.49 14.68
C GLY A 232 -11.42 -1.00 14.76
N ARG A 233 -10.14 -0.59 14.74
CA ARG A 233 -9.77 0.83 14.59
C ARG A 233 -9.94 1.30 13.14
N GLN A 234 -11.16 1.16 12.62
CA GLN A 234 -11.58 1.93 11.46
C GLN A 234 -11.80 3.37 11.92
N PRO A 235 -11.16 4.35 11.28
CA PRO A 235 -11.49 5.76 11.46
C PRO A 235 -13.01 6.00 11.43
N GLY A 236 -13.63 6.21 12.60
CA GLY A 236 -15.03 6.61 12.74
C GLY A 236 -16.10 5.51 12.68
N ARG A 237 -15.78 4.24 12.92
CA ARG A 237 -16.81 3.24 13.26
C ARG A 237 -16.90 3.18 14.79
N LYS A 238 -18.09 3.40 15.37
CA LYS A 238 -18.29 3.21 16.82
C LYS A 238 -17.91 1.78 17.17
N GLU A 239 -17.27 1.59 18.32
CA GLU A 239 -17.24 0.29 18.98
C GLU A 239 -18.71 -0.15 19.08
N GLU A 240 -19.09 -1.18 18.31
CA GLU A 240 -20.30 -1.92 18.62
C GLU A 240 -20.04 -2.49 20.01
N THR A 241 -20.72 -1.91 21.00
CA THR A 241 -20.80 -2.40 22.35
C THR A 241 -21.03 -3.90 22.28
N LYS A 242 -20.05 -4.68 22.74
CA LYS A 242 -20.30 -6.06 23.14
C LYS A 242 -21.26 -5.97 24.32
N GLU A 243 -22.56 -6.02 24.03
CA GLU A 243 -23.55 -6.40 25.03
C GLU A 243 -23.29 -7.87 25.37
N CYS A 244 -22.80 -8.10 26.59
CA CYS A 244 -23.09 -9.29 27.39
C CYS A 244 -23.92 -8.82 28.58
#